data_AF-A0A2E9A3L1-F1
#
_entry.id   AF-A0A2E9A3L1-F1
#
_cell.length_a   1.000
_cell.length_b   1.000
_cell.length_c   1.000
_cell.angle_alpha   90.00
_cell.angle_beta   90.00
_cell.angle_gamma   90.00
#
_symmetry.space_group_name_H-M   'P 1'
#
loop_
_entity.id
_entity.type
_entity.pdbx_description
1 polymer ?
#
loop_
_entity_poly.entity_id
_entity_poly.type
_entity_poly.pdbx_seq_one_letter_code
_entity_poly.pdbx_strand_id
1 'polypeptide(L)'
;MKLSFRDLINRLDNLSELAYPPMIGESSGAQTSYNRDSIYNESTGEYENWDENRDGEGFIRKEGDGFVVFEADGPGVIWRVWSANPQMGHIKIFLDGSKKPIIDTPFEHFFSRFQAGESTANLPDSDWYQYVNFPNLVYTLSRGRNRFIPIPYNRSCKIIFDRDWGRYFHFTYTTFPKDTDLPLFDGVYDREASKDLAQLDYRLYNRGRPKKESSTSENDYITKIIAPGETVTFTDIKGNRAITEISVYDIHSLTTESLRELAISIYWDGERSPSVWSPLGDFFGTAPGINYYRSLPVGMTEGKFYSRWFMPFSSQACINITNDGVESREVTLGVRHETLAQNADSLLRFHSKWHRDQLLEIPKNEGRTIDWPMLITKGSGRFCGVHLHIWNVWEEPEKDATRWWYGGRADDKSVTTWWGEGDEKFFVDGEKFPSTFGTGSEDYIGYAWAAIPPFPRFESPFASQPQIEVDAKGHTSVNRFHIADNIPFQKSFEASIERYMPERWGGGDDSNINFTDGNNVCMYDAVAYWYLDRDGKDPYGPLPLSERLGYFDNPDPYS
;
A
#
# COMPACT_ATOMS: atom_id res chain seq x y z
N MET A 1 -22.90 14.64 7.39
CA MET A 1 -23.04 13.15 7.30
C MET A 1 -22.98 12.54 8.70
N LYS A 2 -23.66 11.44 9.04
CA LYS A 2 -23.51 10.77 10.36
C LYS A 2 -22.99 9.34 10.19
N LEU A 3 -21.94 8.98 10.91
CA LEU A 3 -21.33 7.65 10.90
C LEU A 3 -21.37 7.02 12.31
N SER A 4 -21.56 5.71 12.36
CA SER A 4 -21.43 4.89 13.56
C SER A 4 -20.08 4.17 13.60
N PHE A 5 -19.70 3.58 14.74
CA PHE A 5 -18.52 2.72 14.81
C PHE A 5 -18.58 1.56 13.80
N ARG A 6 -19.77 1.01 13.59
CA ARG A 6 -20.01 -0.06 12.62
C ARG A 6 -19.70 0.38 11.20
N ASP A 7 -20.08 1.60 10.83
CA ASP A 7 -19.78 2.16 9.51
C ASP A 7 -18.27 2.33 9.34
N LEU A 8 -17.56 2.81 10.37
CA LEU A 8 -16.08 2.92 10.34
C LEU A 8 -15.41 1.55 10.26
N ILE A 9 -15.89 0.55 11.00
CA ILE A 9 -15.35 -0.82 10.96
C ILE A 9 -15.58 -1.45 9.59
N ASN A 10 -16.75 -1.27 8.98
CA ASN A 10 -17.05 -1.83 7.66
C ASN A 10 -16.15 -1.25 6.56
N ARG A 11 -15.69 -0.01 6.70
CA ARG A 11 -14.74 0.60 5.75
C ARG A 11 -13.41 -0.13 5.63
N LEU A 12 -13.00 -0.90 6.64
CA LEU A 12 -11.74 -1.65 6.62
C LEU A 12 -11.74 -2.81 5.63
N ASP A 13 -12.90 -3.33 5.22
CA ASP A 13 -12.98 -4.42 4.23
C ASP A 13 -13.97 -4.18 3.08
N ASN A 14 -14.59 -2.99 3.01
CA ASN A 14 -15.56 -2.65 1.97
C ASN A 14 -14.88 -2.04 0.72
N LEU A 15 -14.52 -2.91 -0.23
CA LEU A 15 -13.92 -2.49 -1.51
C LEU A 15 -14.87 -1.66 -2.38
N SER A 16 -16.19 -1.77 -2.21
CA SER A 16 -17.15 -0.98 -3.01
C SER A 16 -17.20 0.50 -2.61
N GLU A 17 -16.84 0.84 -1.36
CA GLU A 17 -16.79 2.22 -0.90
C GLU A 17 -15.70 3.04 -1.62
N LEU A 18 -14.64 2.39 -2.10
CA LEU A 18 -13.54 3.02 -2.83
C LEU A 18 -13.97 3.59 -4.19
N ALA A 19 -15.08 3.11 -4.75
CA ALA A 19 -15.60 3.62 -6.02
C ALA A 19 -16.46 4.89 -5.87
N TYR A 20 -16.74 5.34 -4.66
CA TYR A 20 -17.47 6.60 -4.47
C TYR A 20 -16.50 7.80 -4.55
N PRO A 21 -16.85 8.86 -5.30
CA PRO A 21 -16.06 10.07 -5.35
C PRO A 21 -15.76 10.62 -3.96
N PRO A 22 -14.56 11.19 -3.73
CA PRO A 22 -14.24 11.82 -2.46
C PRO A 22 -15.14 13.02 -2.19
N MET A 23 -15.63 13.13 -0.94
CA MET A 23 -16.46 14.28 -0.57
C MET A 23 -15.64 15.56 -0.62
N ILE A 24 -16.27 16.68 -0.96
CA ILE A 24 -15.61 17.99 -0.91
C ILE A 24 -15.15 18.26 0.54
N GLY A 25 -13.85 18.45 0.73
CA GLY A 25 -13.22 18.63 2.04
C GLY A 25 -12.83 17.34 2.76
N GLU A 26 -12.99 16.18 2.12
CA GLU A 26 -12.34 14.93 2.54
C GLU A 26 -10.87 14.95 2.13
N SER A 27 -9.97 14.63 3.05
CA SER A 27 -8.52 14.47 2.80
C SER A 27 -7.96 13.35 3.66
N SER A 28 -6.84 12.77 3.25
CA SER A 28 -6.08 11.81 4.06
C SER A 28 -4.60 12.16 4.03
N GLY A 29 -3.84 11.60 4.97
CA GLY A 29 -2.39 11.73 5.00
C GLY A 29 -1.76 10.81 6.05
N ALA A 30 -0.47 10.99 6.27
CA ALA A 30 0.24 10.33 7.36
C ALA A 30 1.10 11.34 8.12
N GLN A 31 1.07 11.27 9.46
CA GLN A 31 2.04 11.95 10.30
C GLN A 31 2.98 10.91 10.87
N THR A 32 4.26 11.05 10.54
CA THR A 32 5.29 10.05 10.79
C THR A 32 6.49 10.65 11.54
N SER A 33 7.43 9.79 11.89
CA SER A 33 8.71 10.17 12.47
C SER A 33 9.80 10.53 11.44
N TYR A 34 9.41 10.95 10.23
CA TYR A 34 10.38 11.37 9.19
C TYR A 34 11.32 12.47 9.69
N ASN A 35 12.51 12.58 9.10
CA ASN A 35 13.47 13.60 9.48
C ASN A 35 12.99 15.00 9.06
N ARG A 36 12.86 15.88 10.06
CA ARG A 36 12.34 17.24 9.87
C ARG A 36 13.32 18.20 9.20
N ASP A 37 14.54 17.76 8.91
CA ASP A 37 15.49 18.50 8.07
C ASP A 37 15.11 18.47 6.57
N SER A 38 14.28 17.50 6.15
CA SER A 38 13.69 17.45 4.81
C SER A 38 12.57 18.49 4.68
N ILE A 39 12.82 19.57 3.95
CA ILE A 39 11.91 20.71 3.85
C ILE A 39 11.70 21.19 2.41
N TYR A 40 10.51 21.74 2.15
CA TYR A 40 10.27 22.58 0.98
C TYR A 40 10.42 24.04 1.37
N ASN A 41 11.41 24.73 0.80
CA ASN A 41 11.64 26.13 1.07
C ASN A 41 10.80 27.00 0.10
N GLU A 42 9.69 27.55 0.60
CA GLU A 42 8.78 28.39 -0.20
C GLU A 42 9.46 29.65 -0.79
N SER A 43 10.55 30.13 -0.19
CA SER A 43 11.23 31.34 -0.65
C SER A 43 12.15 31.12 -1.86
N THR A 44 12.78 29.94 -1.92
CA THR A 44 13.64 29.54 -3.05
C THR A 44 12.88 28.69 -4.07
N GLY A 45 11.79 28.03 -3.64
CA GLY A 45 11.08 27.03 -4.42
C GLY A 45 11.80 25.70 -4.52
N GLU A 46 12.78 25.45 -3.64
CA GLU A 46 13.66 24.28 -3.65
C GLU A 46 13.30 23.29 -2.54
N TYR A 47 13.60 22.01 -2.79
CA TYR A 47 13.54 20.94 -1.80
C TYR A 47 14.94 20.79 -1.18
N GLU A 48 15.05 21.00 0.13
CA GLU A 48 16.31 20.98 0.87
C GLU A 48 16.39 19.71 1.72
N ASN A 49 17.57 19.04 1.70
CA ASN A 49 17.82 17.76 2.37
C ASN A 49 16.74 16.71 2.08
N TRP A 50 16.27 16.66 0.83
CA TRP A 50 15.08 15.88 0.46
C TRP A 50 15.26 14.36 0.60
N ASP A 51 16.51 13.90 0.67
CA ASP A 51 16.99 12.52 0.74
C ASP A 51 17.56 12.14 2.13
N GLU A 52 17.23 12.89 3.17
CA GLU A 52 17.76 12.66 4.52
C GLU A 52 17.12 11.43 5.20
N ASN A 53 17.93 10.38 5.40
CA ASN A 53 17.51 9.08 5.93
C ASN A 53 17.66 8.89 7.46
N ARG A 54 17.76 9.98 8.25
CA ARG A 54 17.88 9.88 9.73
C ARG A 54 16.52 9.90 10.42
N ASP A 55 15.65 9.00 10.00
CA ASP A 55 14.29 8.91 10.50
C ASP A 55 14.19 8.23 11.88
N GLY A 56 12.96 8.26 12.39
CA GLY A 56 12.56 7.48 13.56
C GLY A 56 12.48 8.27 14.85
N GLU A 57 12.90 9.54 14.86
CA GLU A 57 12.79 10.45 16.01
C GLU A 57 12.01 11.73 15.69
N GLY A 58 11.53 11.91 14.46
CA GLY A 58 10.81 13.11 14.04
C GLY A 58 9.53 13.36 14.85
N PHE A 59 9.29 14.62 15.22
CA PHE A 59 8.08 15.08 15.90
C PHE A 59 7.74 16.51 15.44
N ILE A 60 6.49 16.94 15.65
CA ILE A 60 6.02 18.28 15.27
C ILE A 60 6.64 19.35 16.16
N ARG A 61 6.56 19.15 17.49
CA ARG A 61 7.16 20.05 18.49
C ARG A 61 7.28 19.36 19.85
N LYS A 62 8.06 19.96 20.75
CA LYS A 62 8.06 19.60 22.18
C LYS A 62 6.95 20.34 22.93
N GLU A 63 6.34 19.67 23.91
CA GLU A 63 5.40 20.26 24.86
C GLU A 63 5.76 19.76 26.27
N GLY A 64 6.44 20.60 27.05
CA GLY A 64 7.07 20.18 28.30
C GLY A 64 8.17 19.14 28.04
N ASP A 65 8.07 17.98 28.70
CA ASP A 65 8.97 16.83 28.51
C ASP A 65 8.52 15.85 27.43
N GLY A 66 7.35 16.09 26.81
CA GLY A 66 6.77 15.23 25.79
C GLY A 66 6.97 15.75 24.36
N PHE A 67 6.62 14.90 23.39
CA PHE A 67 6.78 15.12 21.96
C PHE A 67 5.41 15.04 21.28
N VAL A 68 4.95 16.15 20.69
CA VAL A 68 3.73 16.16 19.89
C VAL A 68 4.05 15.51 18.55
N VAL A 69 3.43 14.37 18.27
CA VAL A 69 3.71 13.53 17.10
C VAL A 69 2.55 13.45 16.11
N PHE A 70 1.34 13.76 16.58
CA PHE A 70 0.17 13.90 15.73
C PHE A 70 -0.63 15.12 16.17
N GLU A 71 -1.10 15.92 15.22
CA GLU A 71 -2.08 16.97 15.46
C GLU A 71 -2.98 17.17 14.23
N ALA A 72 -4.30 17.13 14.43
CA ALA A 72 -5.28 17.38 13.39
C ALA A 72 -6.54 18.05 13.96
N ASP A 73 -7.14 18.93 13.16
CA ASP A 73 -8.40 19.62 13.44
C ASP A 73 -9.55 19.08 12.58
N GLY A 74 -10.76 19.19 13.09
CA GLY A 74 -11.98 18.73 12.43
C GLY A 74 -12.34 17.27 12.74
N PRO A 75 -13.45 16.79 12.15
CA PRO A 75 -13.84 15.39 12.28
C PRO A 75 -12.89 14.50 11.49
N GLY A 76 -12.31 13.49 12.12
CA GLY A 76 -11.37 12.59 11.49
C GLY A 76 -11.28 11.23 12.15
N VAL A 77 -10.58 10.31 11.49
CA VAL A 77 -10.33 8.95 11.98
C VAL A 77 -8.86 8.61 11.74
N ILE A 78 -8.17 8.14 12.78
CA ILE A 78 -6.89 7.44 12.62
C ILE A 78 -7.20 5.99 12.29
N TRP A 79 -6.70 5.51 11.15
CA TRP A 79 -7.02 4.19 10.60
C TRP A 79 -5.96 3.15 10.95
N ARG A 80 -4.68 3.48 10.71
CA ARG A 80 -3.53 2.66 11.07
C ARG A 80 -2.57 3.43 11.94
N VAL A 81 -2.12 2.75 12.99
CA VAL A 81 -0.90 3.07 13.73
C VAL A 81 0.14 1.99 13.44
N TRP A 82 1.36 2.38 13.11
CA TRP A 82 2.49 1.48 12.95
C TRP A 82 3.73 1.98 13.70
N SER A 83 4.57 1.05 14.16
CA SER A 83 5.89 1.35 14.73
C SER A 83 6.85 0.17 14.58
N ALA A 84 8.12 0.46 14.26
CA ALA A 84 9.19 -0.54 14.21
C ALA A 84 9.71 -0.93 15.61
N ASN A 85 9.69 0.01 16.57
CA ASN A 85 10.24 -0.21 17.90
C ASN A 85 9.51 0.61 18.98
N PRO A 86 8.24 0.31 19.28
CA PRO A 86 7.53 0.96 20.38
C PRO A 86 8.05 0.43 21.73
N GLN A 87 8.21 1.32 22.69
CA GLN A 87 8.82 1.07 24.01
C GLN A 87 7.89 1.55 25.13
N MET A 88 8.41 1.63 26.36
CA MET A 88 7.60 1.85 27.57
C MET A 88 7.18 3.31 27.82
N GLY A 89 7.76 4.28 27.11
CA GLY A 89 7.25 5.65 27.10
C GLY A 89 5.81 5.69 26.62
N HIS A 90 5.00 6.53 27.25
CA HIS A 90 3.56 6.51 27.03
C HIS A 90 3.15 7.19 25.72
N ILE A 91 2.13 6.62 25.07
CA ILE A 91 1.29 7.30 24.09
C ILE A 91 0.10 7.94 24.80
N LYS A 92 -0.07 9.24 24.60
CA LYS A 92 -1.17 10.04 25.17
C LYS A 92 -2.01 10.64 24.06
N ILE A 93 -3.24 10.19 23.92
CA ILE A 93 -4.18 10.65 22.87
C ILE A 93 -5.23 11.56 23.50
N PHE A 94 -5.28 12.80 23.04
CA PHE A 94 -6.25 13.82 23.45
C PHE A 94 -7.23 14.05 22.32
N LEU A 95 -8.52 13.84 22.58
CA LEU A 95 -9.57 14.02 21.59
C LEU A 95 -10.47 15.19 21.97
N ASP A 96 -10.93 15.91 20.95
CA ASP A 96 -11.99 16.90 21.00
C ASP A 96 -11.81 17.98 22.08
N GLY A 97 -10.57 18.43 22.28
CA GLY A 97 -10.23 19.46 23.27
C GLY A 97 -10.24 18.98 24.72
N SER A 98 -10.24 17.67 24.98
CA SER A 98 -10.09 17.12 26.33
C SER A 98 -8.77 17.59 26.96
N LYS A 99 -8.84 18.01 28.24
CA LYS A 99 -7.65 18.40 29.03
C LYS A 99 -6.85 17.21 29.56
N LYS A 100 -7.48 16.04 29.61
CA LYS A 100 -6.85 14.77 30.00
C LYS A 100 -6.74 13.87 28.77
N PRO A 101 -5.69 13.05 28.67
CA PRO A 101 -5.62 12.05 27.62
C PRO A 101 -6.78 11.05 27.79
N ILE A 102 -7.43 10.73 26.69
CA ILE A 102 -8.46 9.69 26.61
C ILE A 102 -7.80 8.31 26.61
N ILE A 103 -6.63 8.19 25.97
CA ILE A 103 -5.75 7.03 26.02
C ILE A 103 -4.42 7.49 26.61
N ASP A 104 -3.95 6.82 27.66
CA ASP A 104 -2.64 7.01 28.28
C ASP A 104 -2.10 5.64 28.69
N THR A 105 -1.13 5.12 27.92
CA THR A 105 -0.57 3.77 28.11
C THR A 105 0.83 3.71 27.53
N PRO A 106 1.73 2.83 28.01
CA PRO A 106 2.99 2.55 27.33
C PRO A 106 2.77 2.28 25.83
N PHE A 107 3.57 2.88 24.96
CA PHE A 107 3.38 2.74 23.51
C PHE A 107 3.52 1.29 23.07
N GLU A 108 4.39 0.51 23.72
CA GLU A 108 4.46 -0.93 23.52
C GLU A 108 3.11 -1.63 23.78
N HIS A 109 2.46 -1.29 24.90
CA HIS A 109 1.17 -1.85 25.29
C HIS A 109 0.04 -1.44 24.36
N PHE A 110 0.16 -0.31 23.66
CA PHE A 110 -0.82 0.11 22.67
C PHE A 110 -0.98 -0.89 21.52
N PHE A 111 0.03 -1.73 21.25
CA PHE A 111 -0.08 -2.80 20.25
C PHE A 111 -0.49 -4.16 20.82
N SER A 112 -0.46 -4.33 22.15
CA SER A 112 -0.79 -5.60 22.80
C SER A 112 -2.09 -5.57 23.60
N ARG A 113 -2.64 -4.40 23.94
CA ARG A 113 -3.90 -4.24 24.69
C ARG A 113 -5.02 -3.68 23.81
N PHE A 114 -6.22 -4.22 23.97
CA PHE A 114 -7.36 -3.82 23.16
C PHE A 114 -7.98 -2.49 23.60
N GLN A 115 -8.33 -2.42 24.89
CA GLN A 115 -8.99 -1.27 25.51
C GLN A 115 -7.96 -0.37 26.19
N ALA A 116 -8.17 0.94 26.15
CA ALA A 116 -7.33 1.89 26.86
C ALA A 116 -8.19 3.01 27.45
N GLY A 117 -8.48 2.96 28.75
CA GLY A 117 -9.19 4.02 29.47
C GLY A 117 -8.87 4.04 30.96
N GLU A 118 -9.32 5.07 31.70
CA GLU A 118 -9.08 5.21 33.16
C GLU A 118 -9.53 3.94 33.94
N SER A 119 -10.52 3.19 33.45
CA SER A 119 -10.98 1.94 34.06
C SER A 119 -10.01 0.77 33.89
N THR A 120 -9.14 0.79 32.87
CA THR A 120 -8.14 -0.28 32.61
C THR A 120 -6.75 0.08 33.13
N ALA A 121 -6.46 1.37 33.37
CA ALA A 121 -5.16 1.85 33.85
C ALA A 121 -4.77 1.31 35.25
N ASN A 122 -5.74 0.85 36.03
CA ASN A 122 -5.53 0.28 37.37
C ASN A 122 -5.66 -1.26 37.41
N LEU A 123 -5.82 -1.92 36.26
CA LEU A 123 -5.94 -3.37 36.24
C LEU A 123 -4.54 -4.03 36.26
N PRO A 124 -4.37 -5.16 36.99
CA PRO A 124 -3.09 -5.87 37.04
C PRO A 124 -2.62 -6.32 35.65
N ASP A 125 -1.31 -6.31 35.39
CA ASP A 125 -0.72 -6.86 34.16
C ASP A 125 -1.01 -8.36 33.94
N SER A 126 -1.45 -9.06 34.99
CA SER A 126 -1.85 -10.48 34.95
C SER A 126 -3.24 -10.74 34.35
N ASP A 127 -4.03 -9.71 34.07
CA ASP A 127 -5.39 -9.85 33.54
C ASP A 127 -5.37 -10.10 32.03
N TRP A 128 -5.22 -11.37 31.68
CA TRP A 128 -5.06 -11.87 30.31
C TRP A 128 -6.19 -11.48 29.32
N TYR A 129 -7.37 -11.06 29.80
CA TYR A 129 -8.49 -10.65 28.94
C TYR A 129 -8.32 -9.23 28.36
N GLN A 130 -7.31 -8.46 28.79
CA GLN A 130 -7.00 -7.13 28.26
C GLN A 130 -6.20 -7.17 26.95
N TYR A 131 -5.57 -8.31 26.63
CA TYR A 131 -4.76 -8.44 25.44
C TYR A 131 -5.62 -8.41 24.18
N VAL A 132 -5.13 -7.71 23.17
CA VAL A 132 -5.77 -7.66 21.86
C VAL A 132 -5.67 -9.02 21.20
N ASN A 133 -6.79 -9.51 20.67
CA ASN A 133 -6.88 -10.80 19.98
C ASN A 133 -7.61 -10.64 18.65
N PHE A 134 -7.06 -9.78 17.79
CA PHE A 134 -7.53 -9.55 16.43
C PHE A 134 -6.35 -9.75 15.46
N PRO A 135 -5.92 -10.99 15.20
CA PRO A 135 -4.70 -11.27 14.44
C PRO A 135 -4.72 -10.77 12.99
N ASN A 136 -5.87 -10.36 12.45
CA ASN A 136 -6.00 -9.76 11.13
C ASN A 136 -6.17 -8.23 11.15
N LEU A 137 -6.23 -7.61 12.33
CA LEU A 137 -6.31 -6.15 12.53
C LEU A 137 -5.13 -5.60 13.32
N VAL A 138 -4.53 -6.41 14.19
CA VAL A 138 -3.35 -6.07 15.00
C VAL A 138 -2.35 -7.21 14.88
N TYR A 139 -1.26 -6.95 14.18
CA TYR A 139 -0.29 -7.97 13.81
C TYR A 139 1.11 -7.38 13.64
N THR A 140 2.10 -8.26 13.72
CA THR A 140 3.52 -7.91 13.55
C THR A 140 4.03 -8.54 12.25
N LEU A 141 4.44 -7.73 11.28
CA LEU A 141 5.07 -8.17 10.03
C LEU A 141 6.55 -7.88 10.14
N SER A 142 7.39 -8.91 10.25
CA SER A 142 8.84 -8.76 10.48
C SER A 142 9.20 -7.60 11.44
N ARG A 143 8.79 -7.74 12.71
CA ARG A 143 8.91 -6.75 13.81
C ARG A 143 8.10 -5.46 13.68
N GLY A 144 7.66 -5.05 12.48
CA GLY A 144 6.76 -3.91 12.29
C GLY A 144 5.39 -4.16 12.91
N ARG A 145 5.06 -3.44 13.99
CA ARG A 145 3.79 -3.61 14.72
C ARG A 145 2.72 -2.75 14.05
N ASN A 146 1.62 -3.36 13.63
CA ASN A 146 0.50 -2.70 12.96
C ASN A 146 -0.76 -2.78 13.81
N ARG A 147 -1.55 -1.70 13.85
CA ARG A 147 -2.88 -1.66 14.47
C ARG A 147 -3.87 -0.91 13.57
N PHE A 148 -4.87 -1.62 13.05
CA PHE A 148 -5.94 -1.12 12.17
C PHE A 148 -7.29 -0.96 12.90
N ILE A 149 -7.27 -0.57 14.18
CA ILE A 149 -8.49 -0.34 14.96
C ILE A 149 -8.78 1.17 14.94
N PRO A 150 -9.94 1.62 14.42
CA PRO A 150 -10.18 3.02 14.10
C PRO A 150 -10.39 3.88 15.36
N ILE A 151 -9.72 5.04 15.41
CA ILE A 151 -9.86 6.03 16.49
C ILE A 151 -10.52 7.30 15.92
N PRO A 152 -11.84 7.49 16.10
CA PRO A 152 -12.55 8.66 15.62
C PRO A 152 -12.48 9.85 16.59
N TYR A 153 -12.56 11.06 16.05
CA TYR A 153 -12.64 12.33 16.78
C TYR A 153 -13.46 13.34 15.98
N ASN A 154 -14.25 14.20 16.63
CA ASN A 154 -15.18 15.12 15.93
C ASN A 154 -14.64 16.55 15.75
N ARG A 155 -13.71 16.99 16.59
CA ARG A 155 -13.20 18.36 16.62
C ARG A 155 -11.69 18.43 16.46
N SER A 156 -10.95 17.53 17.09
CA SER A 156 -9.48 17.58 17.08
C SER A 156 -8.88 16.30 17.65
N CYS A 157 -7.68 15.93 17.21
CA CYS A 157 -6.86 14.90 17.85
C CYS A 157 -5.44 15.43 18.03
N LYS A 158 -4.87 15.24 19.22
CA LYS A 158 -3.46 15.48 19.51
C LYS A 158 -2.86 14.24 20.16
N ILE A 159 -1.72 13.77 19.68
CA ILE A 159 -0.97 12.66 20.27
C ILE A 159 0.37 13.18 20.78
N ILE A 160 0.66 12.87 22.04
CA ILE A 160 1.92 13.18 22.70
C ILE A 160 2.59 11.87 23.11
N PHE A 161 3.86 11.72 22.77
CA PHE A 161 4.72 10.70 23.36
C PHE A 161 5.50 11.25 24.56
N ASP A 162 5.62 10.45 25.61
CA ASP A 162 6.61 10.69 26.66
C ASP A 162 8.02 10.31 26.19
N ARG A 163 9.03 10.62 27.01
CA ARG A 163 10.37 10.06 26.83
C ARG A 163 10.32 8.52 26.84
N ASP A 164 11.31 7.90 26.20
CA ASP A 164 11.44 6.44 26.10
C ASP A 164 10.31 5.76 25.33
N TRP A 165 9.59 6.49 24.45
CA TRP A 165 8.51 5.94 23.63
C TRP A 165 9.00 4.95 22.56
N GLY A 166 10.27 5.04 22.14
CA GLY A 166 10.87 4.14 21.18
C GLY A 166 11.39 4.84 19.93
N ARG A 167 11.28 4.15 18.78
CA ARG A 167 11.67 4.68 17.46
C ARG A 167 10.69 4.25 16.37
N TYR A 168 10.57 5.12 15.36
CA TYR A 168 9.73 4.98 14.17
C TYR A 168 8.24 4.89 14.48
N PHE A 169 7.43 5.79 13.93
CA PHE A 169 5.97 5.70 14.01
C PHE A 169 5.32 6.25 12.75
N HIS A 170 4.16 5.68 12.41
CA HIS A 170 3.26 6.19 11.37
C HIS A 170 1.84 6.26 11.93
N PHE A 171 1.17 7.41 11.76
CA PHE A 171 -0.26 7.58 11.98
C PHE A 171 -0.94 7.97 10.67
N THR A 172 -1.67 7.03 10.07
CA THR A 172 -2.49 7.33 8.87
C THR A 172 -3.89 7.77 9.30
N TYR A 173 -4.44 8.77 8.62
CA TYR A 173 -5.72 9.35 9.00
C TYR A 173 -6.51 9.86 7.81
N THR A 174 -7.81 10.00 8.00
CA THR A 174 -8.71 10.76 7.12
C THR A 174 -9.33 11.89 7.91
N THR A 175 -9.39 13.08 7.31
CA THR A 175 -10.20 14.23 7.74
C THR A 175 -11.45 14.28 6.88
N PHE A 176 -12.61 14.43 7.51
CA PHE A 176 -13.91 14.50 6.86
C PHE A 176 -14.42 15.95 6.75
N PRO A 177 -15.43 16.20 5.90
CA PRO A 177 -16.12 17.49 5.87
C PRO A 177 -16.63 17.89 7.26
N LYS A 178 -16.59 19.19 7.58
CA LYS A 178 -16.86 19.74 8.92
C LYS A 178 -18.24 19.40 9.51
N ASP A 179 -19.21 19.06 8.68
CA ASP A 179 -20.57 18.65 9.06
C ASP A 179 -20.71 17.12 9.27
N THR A 180 -19.58 16.40 9.33
CA THR A 180 -19.55 14.97 9.63
C THR A 180 -19.61 14.74 11.13
N ASP A 181 -20.64 14.00 11.56
CA ASP A 181 -20.85 13.52 12.93
C ASP A 181 -20.32 12.08 13.04
N LEU A 182 -19.17 11.94 13.70
CA LEU A 182 -18.50 10.67 13.96
C LEU A 182 -18.91 10.12 15.34
N PRO A 183 -18.82 8.79 15.57
CA PRO A 183 -19.14 8.22 16.87
C PRO A 183 -18.18 8.78 17.94
N LEU A 184 -18.71 9.05 19.14
CA LEU A 184 -17.90 9.47 20.28
C LEU A 184 -16.99 8.32 20.71
N PHE A 185 -15.72 8.62 20.98
CA PHE A 185 -14.75 7.67 21.48
C PHE A 185 -14.11 8.19 22.78
N ASP A 186 -14.24 7.40 23.84
CA ASP A 186 -13.74 7.71 25.19
C ASP A 186 -12.61 6.75 25.62
N GLY A 187 -11.95 6.11 24.64
CA GLY A 187 -10.88 5.14 24.87
C GLY A 187 -11.36 3.69 24.98
N VAL A 188 -12.68 3.48 25.05
CA VAL A 188 -13.29 2.16 25.17
C VAL A 188 -14.20 1.87 23.98
N TYR A 189 -14.01 0.71 23.37
CA TYR A 189 -14.97 0.15 22.40
C TYR A 189 -16.08 -0.56 23.16
N ASP A 190 -17.32 -0.14 22.94
CA ASP A 190 -18.48 -0.79 23.57
C ASP A 190 -18.67 -2.24 23.09
N ARG A 191 -19.67 -2.92 23.66
CA ARG A 191 -19.95 -4.33 23.37
C ARG A 191 -20.29 -4.58 21.88
N GLU A 192 -21.02 -3.68 21.22
CA GLU A 192 -21.41 -3.89 19.83
C GLU A 192 -20.24 -3.58 18.89
N ALA A 193 -19.49 -2.50 19.12
CA ALA A 193 -18.26 -2.20 18.38
C ALA A 193 -17.21 -3.33 18.52
N SER A 194 -17.04 -3.87 19.73
CA SER A 194 -16.15 -5.02 19.98
C SER A 194 -16.58 -6.26 19.21
N LYS A 195 -17.89 -6.50 19.10
CA LYS A 195 -18.44 -7.62 18.32
C LYS A 195 -18.29 -7.40 16.81
N ASP A 196 -18.50 -6.18 16.33
CA ASP A 196 -18.30 -5.84 14.91
C ASP A 196 -16.81 -5.99 14.52
N LEU A 197 -15.87 -5.59 15.37
CA LEU A 197 -14.43 -5.84 15.19
C LEU A 197 -14.09 -7.33 15.12
N ALA A 198 -14.67 -8.16 16.02
CA ALA A 198 -14.48 -9.61 15.97
C ALA A 198 -15.06 -10.23 14.68
N GLN A 199 -16.20 -9.73 14.21
CA GLN A 199 -16.78 -10.16 12.95
C GLN A 199 -15.92 -9.74 11.75
N LEU A 200 -15.33 -8.55 11.78
CA LEU A 200 -14.39 -8.08 10.77
C LEU A 200 -13.14 -8.96 10.74
N ASP A 201 -12.54 -9.25 11.89
CA ASP A 201 -11.36 -10.12 11.98
C ASP A 201 -11.63 -11.49 11.32
N TYR A 202 -12.80 -12.09 11.54
CA TYR A 202 -13.20 -13.32 10.85
C TYR A 202 -13.37 -13.18 9.33
N ARG A 203 -13.84 -12.02 8.84
CA ARG A 203 -13.92 -11.76 7.39
C ARG A 203 -12.52 -11.59 6.81
N LEU A 204 -11.64 -10.86 7.49
CA LEU A 204 -10.26 -10.62 7.09
C LEU A 204 -9.40 -11.89 7.14
N TYR A 205 -9.65 -12.83 8.06
CA TYR A 205 -9.07 -14.17 8.03
C TYR A 205 -9.34 -14.89 6.70
N ASN A 206 -10.55 -14.72 6.17
CA ASN A 206 -10.95 -15.21 4.84
C ASN A 206 -10.62 -14.22 3.70
N ARG A 207 -9.82 -13.19 4.00
CA ARG A 207 -9.42 -12.12 3.07
C ARG A 207 -10.62 -11.47 2.38
N GLY A 208 -11.66 -11.16 3.16
CA GLY A 208 -12.90 -10.53 2.70
C GLY A 208 -13.76 -11.39 1.79
N ARG A 209 -13.43 -12.67 1.59
CA ARG A 209 -14.26 -13.56 0.74
C ARG A 209 -15.67 -13.65 1.34
N PRO A 210 -16.72 -13.25 0.60
CA PRO A 210 -18.08 -13.30 1.11
C PRO A 210 -18.50 -14.75 1.36
N LYS A 211 -19.24 -14.98 2.45
CA LYS A 211 -19.77 -16.31 2.79
C LYS A 211 -20.87 -16.80 1.83
N LYS A 212 -21.52 -15.88 1.13
CA LYS A 212 -22.62 -16.16 0.20
C LYS A 212 -22.60 -15.14 -0.94
N GLU A 213 -22.86 -15.62 -2.15
CA GLU A 213 -22.99 -14.78 -3.34
C GLU A 213 -24.32 -14.02 -3.35
N SER A 214 -24.31 -12.83 -3.95
CA SER A 214 -25.53 -12.03 -4.19
C SER A 214 -26.44 -12.76 -5.18
N SER A 215 -27.76 -12.63 -5.03
CA SER A 215 -28.73 -13.17 -5.99
C SER A 215 -28.68 -12.50 -7.37
N THR A 216 -28.00 -11.34 -7.47
CA THR A 216 -27.76 -10.61 -8.72
C THR A 216 -26.39 -10.90 -9.33
N SER A 217 -25.60 -11.80 -8.70
CA SER A 217 -24.27 -12.16 -9.17
C SER A 217 -24.37 -13.15 -10.33
N GLU A 218 -23.69 -12.82 -11.41
CA GLU A 218 -23.39 -13.72 -12.54
C GLU A 218 -21.90 -14.04 -12.52
N ASN A 219 -21.51 -15.16 -13.12
CA ASN A 219 -20.13 -15.60 -13.17
C ASN A 219 -19.85 -16.26 -14.52
N ASP A 220 -19.06 -15.58 -15.33
CA ASP A 220 -18.60 -16.07 -16.62
C ASP A 220 -17.32 -16.90 -16.44
N TYR A 221 -17.27 -18.09 -17.02
CA TYR A 221 -16.07 -18.91 -17.11
C TYR A 221 -15.70 -19.10 -18.58
N ILE A 222 -14.57 -18.52 -18.99
CA ILE A 222 -14.21 -18.36 -20.39
C ILE A 222 -12.77 -18.86 -20.61
N THR A 223 -12.62 -19.92 -21.39
CA THR A 223 -11.31 -20.42 -21.84
C THR A 223 -11.07 -20.00 -23.29
N LYS A 224 -9.93 -19.39 -23.57
CA LYS A 224 -9.50 -19.04 -24.94
C LYS A 224 -8.03 -19.31 -25.15
N ILE A 225 -7.69 -19.65 -26.38
CA ILE A 225 -6.32 -19.69 -26.89
C ILE A 225 -6.02 -18.34 -27.54
N ILE A 226 -4.86 -17.76 -27.23
CA ILE A 226 -4.39 -16.46 -27.71
C ILE A 226 -3.12 -16.71 -28.51
N ALA A 227 -3.16 -16.49 -29.83
CA ALA A 227 -2.00 -16.69 -30.67
C ALA A 227 -0.91 -15.62 -30.41
N PRO A 228 0.36 -15.87 -30.78
CA PRO A 228 1.43 -14.87 -30.72
C PRO A 228 1.05 -13.58 -31.45
N GLY A 229 1.25 -12.44 -30.78
CA GLY A 229 0.91 -11.10 -31.27
C GLY A 229 -0.59 -10.78 -31.32
N GLU A 230 -1.46 -11.68 -30.85
CA GLU A 230 -2.90 -11.49 -30.88
C GLU A 230 -3.41 -10.80 -29.60
N THR A 231 -4.47 -10.00 -29.75
CA THR A 231 -5.30 -9.53 -28.64
C THR A 231 -6.68 -10.15 -28.77
N VAL A 232 -7.12 -10.86 -27.72
CA VAL A 232 -8.41 -11.54 -27.69
C VAL A 232 -9.30 -10.90 -26.64
N THR A 233 -10.51 -10.50 -27.02
CA THR A 233 -11.57 -10.10 -26.08
C THR A 233 -12.13 -11.33 -25.40
N PHE A 234 -11.98 -11.45 -24.09
CA PHE A 234 -12.53 -12.56 -23.31
C PHE A 234 -14.02 -12.38 -23.07
N THR A 235 -14.41 -11.21 -22.57
CA THR A 235 -15.81 -10.85 -22.34
C THR A 235 -16.06 -9.38 -22.66
N ASP A 236 -17.31 -9.09 -23.05
CA ASP A 236 -17.83 -7.76 -23.32
C ASP A 236 -19.19 -7.65 -22.61
N ILE A 237 -19.13 -7.23 -21.34
CA ILE A 237 -20.28 -7.19 -20.45
C ILE A 237 -21.03 -5.88 -20.69
N LYS A 238 -22.34 -5.96 -20.94
CA LYS A 238 -23.20 -4.79 -21.18
C LYS A 238 -24.03 -4.41 -19.95
N GLY A 239 -24.37 -3.13 -19.89
CA GLY A 239 -25.31 -2.56 -18.92
C GLY A 239 -24.65 -2.01 -17.66
N ASN A 240 -25.50 -1.56 -16.73
CA ASN A 240 -25.10 -0.94 -15.47
C ASN A 240 -24.77 -1.99 -14.40
N ARG A 241 -23.48 -2.28 -14.23
CA ARG A 241 -23.00 -3.40 -13.42
C ARG A 241 -21.68 -3.07 -12.72
N ALA A 242 -21.24 -3.97 -11.85
CA ALA A 242 -19.87 -3.97 -11.34
C ALA A 242 -19.27 -5.37 -11.44
N ILE A 243 -18.01 -5.44 -11.87
CA ILE A 243 -17.19 -6.64 -11.67
C ILE A 243 -16.76 -6.68 -10.20
N THR A 244 -16.92 -7.83 -9.56
CA THR A 244 -16.58 -8.06 -8.14
C THR A 244 -15.54 -9.17 -7.96
N GLU A 245 -15.17 -9.85 -9.04
CA GLU A 245 -14.00 -10.72 -9.09
C GLU A 245 -13.53 -10.94 -10.53
N ILE A 246 -12.23 -10.87 -10.75
CA ILE A 246 -11.55 -11.46 -11.91
C ILE A 246 -10.67 -12.58 -11.38
N SER A 247 -10.69 -13.75 -12.01
CA SER A 247 -9.86 -14.89 -11.64
C SER A 247 -9.20 -15.53 -12.84
N VAL A 248 -8.00 -16.06 -12.65
CA VAL A 248 -7.32 -16.91 -13.64
C VAL A 248 -7.25 -18.33 -13.07
N TYR A 249 -7.74 -19.30 -13.82
CA TYR A 249 -7.73 -20.73 -13.49
C TYR A 249 -6.72 -21.49 -14.35
N ASP A 250 -6.57 -22.79 -14.08
CA ASP A 250 -5.70 -23.70 -14.83
C ASP A 250 -4.24 -23.22 -14.90
N ILE A 251 -3.78 -22.59 -13.81
CA ILE A 251 -2.53 -21.84 -13.71
C ILE A 251 -1.25 -22.67 -13.94
N HIS A 252 -1.35 -24.00 -13.93
CA HIS A 252 -0.21 -24.90 -14.07
C HIS A 252 0.46 -24.86 -15.45
N SER A 253 -0.23 -24.36 -16.47
CA SER A 253 0.33 -24.14 -17.80
C SER A 253 1.11 -22.82 -17.94
N LEU A 254 1.02 -21.94 -16.93
CA LEU A 254 1.65 -20.62 -16.94
C LEU A 254 3.04 -20.69 -16.30
N THR A 255 4.03 -20.14 -17.00
CA THR A 255 5.39 -19.90 -16.50
C THR A 255 5.58 -18.44 -16.11
N THR A 256 6.67 -18.14 -15.40
CA THR A 256 7.09 -16.77 -15.07
C THR A 256 7.14 -15.86 -16.30
N GLU A 257 7.71 -16.36 -17.39
CA GLU A 257 7.83 -15.63 -18.65
C GLU A 257 6.44 -15.40 -19.25
N SER A 258 5.62 -16.45 -19.35
CA SER A 258 4.28 -16.35 -19.94
C SER A 258 3.39 -15.33 -19.23
N LEU A 259 3.55 -15.17 -17.91
CA LEU A 259 2.80 -14.21 -17.11
C LEU A 259 3.17 -12.76 -17.40
N ARG A 260 4.35 -12.52 -17.96
CA ARG A 260 4.80 -11.21 -18.44
C ARG A 260 4.74 -11.05 -19.95
N GLU A 261 4.66 -12.13 -20.73
CA GLU A 261 4.28 -12.13 -22.15
C GLU A 261 2.81 -11.73 -22.33
N LEU A 262 1.93 -12.24 -21.47
CA LEU A 262 0.51 -11.92 -21.46
C LEU A 262 0.24 -10.59 -20.75
N ALA A 263 -0.62 -9.75 -21.33
CA ALA A 263 -1.07 -8.51 -20.71
C ALA A 263 -2.60 -8.46 -20.66
N ILE A 264 -3.16 -8.19 -19.47
CA ILE A 264 -4.60 -7.91 -19.32
C ILE A 264 -4.87 -6.44 -19.63
N SER A 265 -5.95 -6.16 -20.35
CA SER A 265 -6.49 -4.81 -20.47
C SER A 265 -7.99 -4.74 -20.27
N ILE A 266 -8.46 -3.70 -19.60
CA ILE A 266 -9.89 -3.48 -19.36
C ILE A 266 -10.28 -2.05 -19.75
N TYR A 267 -11.38 -1.96 -20.50
CA TYR A 267 -11.96 -0.72 -21.00
C TYR A 267 -13.35 -0.52 -20.41
N TRP A 268 -13.60 0.64 -19.83
CA TRP A 268 -14.89 1.03 -19.28
C TRP A 268 -15.68 1.93 -20.23
N ASP A 269 -16.98 1.71 -20.33
CA ASP A 269 -17.94 2.62 -20.98
C ASP A 269 -17.58 3.06 -22.41
N GLY A 270 -16.93 2.17 -23.17
CA GLY A 270 -16.52 2.43 -24.55
C GLY A 270 -15.33 3.39 -24.68
N GLU A 271 -14.55 3.58 -23.62
CA GLU A 271 -13.32 4.38 -23.67
C GLU A 271 -12.31 3.83 -24.69
N ARG A 272 -11.45 4.73 -25.20
CA ARG A 272 -10.49 4.39 -26.26
C ARG A 272 -9.16 3.83 -25.73
N SER A 273 -8.85 4.12 -24.48
CA SER A 273 -7.60 3.73 -23.82
C SER A 273 -7.96 2.92 -22.59
N PRO A 274 -7.25 1.83 -22.30
CA PRO A 274 -7.63 0.96 -21.20
C PRO A 274 -7.34 1.64 -19.85
N SER A 275 -8.32 1.71 -18.98
CA SER A 275 -8.13 2.12 -17.57
C SER A 275 -7.34 1.08 -16.76
N VAL A 276 -7.39 -0.19 -17.16
CA VAL A 276 -6.54 -1.25 -16.59
C VAL A 276 -5.59 -1.77 -17.65
N TRP A 277 -4.29 -1.75 -17.41
CA TRP A 277 -3.29 -2.44 -18.23
C TRP A 277 -2.12 -2.92 -17.38
N SER A 278 -1.79 -4.21 -17.45
CA SER A 278 -0.69 -4.81 -16.70
C SER A 278 -0.27 -6.14 -17.33
N PRO A 279 1.00 -6.59 -17.17
CA PRO A 279 1.32 -8.01 -17.24
C PRO A 279 0.32 -8.83 -16.45
N LEU A 280 -0.09 -9.99 -16.99
CA LEU A 280 -1.16 -10.79 -16.42
C LEU A 280 -0.84 -11.25 -14.99
N GLY A 281 0.40 -11.66 -14.72
CA GLY A 281 0.83 -12.05 -13.37
C GLY A 281 0.85 -10.87 -12.41
N ASP A 282 1.55 -9.80 -12.77
CA ASP A 282 1.79 -8.62 -11.95
C ASP A 282 0.48 -7.93 -11.51
N PHE A 283 -0.59 -8.01 -12.33
CA PHE A 283 -1.92 -7.48 -11.98
C PHE A 283 -2.45 -8.03 -10.64
N PHE A 284 -2.09 -9.28 -10.30
CA PHE A 284 -2.47 -9.96 -9.08
C PHE A 284 -1.51 -9.73 -7.90
N GLY A 285 -0.68 -8.67 -7.96
CA GLY A 285 0.10 -8.17 -6.82
C GLY A 285 1.28 -9.07 -6.42
N THR A 286 1.90 -9.72 -7.39
CA THR A 286 3.19 -10.36 -7.15
C THR A 286 3.95 -10.52 -8.45
N ALA A 287 5.28 -10.43 -8.36
CA ALA A 287 6.19 -10.71 -9.45
C ALA A 287 7.55 -11.26 -8.97
N PRO A 288 8.39 -11.74 -9.89
CA PRO A 288 7.97 -12.31 -11.15
C PRO A 288 7.29 -13.67 -10.90
N GLY A 289 6.40 -14.08 -11.79
CA GLY A 289 5.83 -15.42 -11.78
C GLY A 289 4.81 -15.70 -10.65
N ILE A 290 4.60 -17.00 -10.39
CA ILE A 290 3.58 -17.48 -9.45
C ILE A 290 4.15 -17.55 -8.05
N ASN A 291 3.69 -16.64 -7.18
CA ASN A 291 4.06 -16.64 -5.76
C ASN A 291 2.79 -16.71 -4.93
N TYR A 292 2.59 -17.81 -4.19
CA TYR A 292 1.34 -18.00 -3.45
C TYR A 292 1.24 -17.08 -2.25
N TYR A 293 0.18 -16.28 -2.23
CA TYR A 293 -0.17 -15.39 -1.12
C TYR A 293 -1.64 -14.96 -1.20
N ARG A 294 -2.16 -14.41 -0.11
CA ARG A 294 -3.54 -13.94 -0.03
C ARG A 294 -3.62 -12.60 0.69
N SER A 295 -4.14 -11.59 -0.02
CA SER A 295 -4.56 -10.30 0.54
C SER A 295 -6.05 -10.08 0.33
N LEU A 296 -6.60 -8.98 0.85
CA LEU A 296 -8.01 -8.65 0.67
C LEU A 296 -8.37 -8.42 -0.82
N PRO A 297 -7.72 -7.50 -1.56
CA PRO A 297 -8.12 -7.21 -2.94
C PRO A 297 -7.53 -8.18 -3.97
N VAL A 298 -6.31 -8.71 -3.78
CA VAL A 298 -5.65 -9.57 -4.79
C VAL A 298 -4.92 -10.75 -4.15
N GLY A 299 -4.65 -11.79 -4.95
CA GLY A 299 -3.78 -12.89 -4.50
C GLY A 299 -3.62 -14.01 -5.51
N MET A 300 -2.65 -14.88 -5.26
CA MET A 300 -2.41 -16.11 -6.01
C MET A 300 -2.48 -17.31 -5.07
N THR A 301 -3.33 -18.28 -5.39
CA THR A 301 -3.47 -19.54 -4.65
C THR A 301 -3.25 -20.70 -5.61
N GLU A 302 -3.01 -21.90 -5.08
CA GLU A 302 -2.85 -23.12 -5.90
C GLU A 302 -4.02 -23.36 -6.87
N GLY A 303 -5.23 -22.91 -6.51
CA GLY A 303 -6.41 -23.10 -7.36
C GLY A 303 -6.66 -21.99 -8.38
N LYS A 304 -6.25 -20.75 -8.09
CA LYS A 304 -6.49 -19.58 -8.95
C LYS A 304 -5.73 -18.33 -8.50
N PHE A 305 -5.55 -17.41 -9.44
CA PHE A 305 -5.30 -16.00 -9.13
C PHE A 305 -6.63 -15.28 -8.98
N TYR A 306 -6.71 -14.26 -8.12
CA TYR A 306 -7.93 -13.48 -7.94
C TYR A 306 -7.64 -11.99 -7.74
N SER A 307 -8.51 -11.17 -8.30
CA SER A 307 -8.65 -9.74 -8.04
C SER A 307 -10.10 -9.46 -7.70
N ARG A 308 -10.35 -8.83 -6.55
CA ARG A 308 -11.66 -8.55 -5.94
C ARG A 308 -11.98 -7.07 -5.86
N TRP A 309 -11.15 -6.22 -6.48
CA TRP A 309 -11.49 -4.81 -6.65
C TRP A 309 -12.89 -4.68 -7.23
N PHE A 310 -13.67 -3.75 -6.68
CA PHE A 310 -15.03 -3.49 -7.14
C PHE A 310 -14.95 -2.56 -8.36
N MET A 311 -15.28 -3.03 -9.56
CA MET A 311 -15.07 -2.27 -10.80
C MET A 311 -16.43 -1.92 -11.44
N PRO A 312 -17.05 -0.78 -11.08
CA PRO A 312 -18.34 -0.39 -11.63
C PRO A 312 -18.21 0.21 -13.03
N PHE A 313 -19.23 0.00 -13.86
CA PHE A 313 -19.36 0.58 -15.20
C PHE A 313 -20.83 0.78 -15.55
N SER A 314 -21.14 1.75 -16.39
CA SER A 314 -22.52 2.20 -16.63
C SER A 314 -23.15 1.55 -17.87
N SER A 315 -22.32 1.22 -18.85
CA SER A 315 -22.74 0.78 -20.17
C SER A 315 -21.99 -0.46 -20.65
N GLN A 316 -20.67 -0.53 -20.43
CA GLN A 316 -19.84 -1.59 -20.97
C GLN A 316 -18.56 -1.82 -20.16
N ALA A 317 -18.17 -3.09 -20.00
CA ALA A 317 -16.83 -3.50 -19.60
C ALA A 317 -16.28 -4.50 -20.62
N CYS A 318 -15.15 -4.16 -21.27
CA CYS A 318 -14.48 -5.01 -22.24
C CYS A 318 -13.14 -5.48 -21.66
N ILE A 319 -12.98 -6.79 -21.46
CA ILE A 319 -11.77 -7.41 -20.92
C ILE A 319 -11.05 -8.14 -22.05
N ASN A 320 -9.80 -7.73 -22.31
CA ASN A 320 -8.94 -8.33 -23.31
C ASN A 320 -7.69 -8.92 -22.65
N ILE A 321 -7.11 -9.94 -23.30
CA ILE A 321 -5.74 -10.37 -23.04
C ILE A 321 -4.97 -10.32 -24.35
N THR A 322 -3.80 -9.70 -24.31
CA THR A 322 -2.81 -9.67 -25.39
C THR A 322 -1.71 -10.67 -25.10
N ASN A 323 -1.25 -11.40 -26.11
CA ASN A 323 -0.09 -12.28 -26.02
C ASN A 323 1.05 -11.71 -26.86
N ASP A 324 2.03 -11.09 -26.20
CA ASP A 324 3.21 -10.55 -26.88
C ASP A 324 4.36 -11.57 -26.99
N GLY A 325 4.16 -12.77 -26.45
CA GLY A 325 5.11 -13.88 -26.52
C GLY A 325 5.14 -14.56 -27.88
N VAL A 326 5.95 -15.62 -27.97
CA VAL A 326 6.18 -16.37 -29.22
C VAL A 326 5.39 -17.68 -29.32
N GLU A 327 4.75 -18.10 -28.23
CA GLU A 327 3.94 -19.32 -28.16
C GLU A 327 2.46 -18.98 -27.97
N SER A 328 1.55 -19.78 -28.52
CA SER A 328 0.13 -19.66 -28.19
C SER A 328 -0.11 -20.01 -26.72
N ARG A 329 -0.95 -19.23 -26.04
CA ARG A 329 -1.30 -19.45 -24.63
C ARG A 329 -2.79 -19.70 -24.48
N GLU A 330 -3.15 -20.74 -23.73
CA GLU A 330 -4.52 -20.96 -23.30
C GLU A 330 -4.72 -20.35 -21.91
N VAL A 331 -5.76 -19.54 -21.75
CA VAL A 331 -6.09 -18.89 -20.46
C VAL A 331 -7.57 -19.13 -20.17
N THR A 332 -7.86 -19.50 -18.92
CA THR A 332 -9.23 -19.59 -18.39
C THR A 332 -9.47 -18.41 -17.43
N LEU A 333 -10.36 -17.49 -17.82
CA LEU A 333 -10.83 -16.40 -16.97
C LEU A 333 -12.17 -16.72 -16.31
N GLY A 334 -12.26 -16.45 -15.01
CA GLY A 334 -13.53 -16.28 -14.30
C GLY A 334 -13.84 -14.80 -14.09
N VAL A 335 -15.02 -14.33 -14.46
CA VAL A 335 -15.44 -12.94 -14.27
C VAL A 335 -16.77 -12.91 -13.54
N ARG A 336 -16.73 -12.53 -12.26
CA ARG A 336 -17.93 -12.36 -11.44
C ARG A 336 -18.39 -10.91 -11.50
N HIS A 337 -19.67 -10.70 -11.82
CA HIS A 337 -20.24 -9.35 -11.92
C HIS A 337 -21.70 -9.32 -11.49
N GLU A 338 -22.15 -8.17 -10.99
CA GLU A 338 -23.52 -7.99 -10.48
C GLU A 338 -24.17 -6.72 -11.04
N THR A 339 -25.49 -6.73 -11.20
CA THR A 339 -26.25 -5.54 -11.58
C THR A 339 -26.26 -4.54 -10.42
N LEU A 340 -26.06 -3.26 -10.73
CA LEU A 340 -26.14 -2.20 -9.74
C LEU A 340 -27.55 -1.61 -9.67
N ALA A 341 -28.05 -1.41 -8.44
CA ALA A 341 -29.35 -0.79 -8.22
C ALA A 341 -29.35 0.70 -8.59
N GLN A 342 -28.22 1.38 -8.38
CA GLN A 342 -27.99 2.76 -8.78
C GLN A 342 -27.10 2.78 -10.03
N ASN A 343 -27.27 3.82 -10.86
CA ASN A 343 -26.42 3.99 -12.04
C ASN A 343 -24.97 4.29 -11.62
N ALA A 344 -24.00 3.59 -12.20
CA ALA A 344 -22.57 3.76 -12.00
C ALA A 344 -22.00 5.07 -12.59
N ASP A 345 -22.82 5.89 -13.24
CA ASP A 345 -22.40 7.20 -13.77
C ASP A 345 -21.84 8.11 -12.66
N SER A 346 -22.33 7.98 -11.43
CA SER A 346 -21.84 8.74 -10.27
C SER A 346 -20.68 8.07 -9.52
N LEU A 347 -20.24 6.89 -9.96
CA LEU A 347 -19.12 6.17 -9.37
C LEU A 347 -17.85 6.43 -10.18
N LEU A 348 -16.72 6.40 -9.50
CA LEU A 348 -15.39 6.36 -10.10
C LEU A 348 -15.19 5.04 -10.87
N ARG A 349 -14.22 5.01 -11.78
CA ARG A 349 -13.76 3.81 -12.46
C ARG A 349 -12.53 3.26 -11.79
N PHE A 350 -12.39 1.95 -11.78
CA PHE A 350 -11.19 1.29 -11.28
C PHE A 350 -10.08 1.38 -12.34
N HIS A 351 -8.89 1.77 -11.92
CA HIS A 351 -7.69 1.82 -12.72
C HIS A 351 -6.60 0.97 -12.09
N SER A 352 -5.78 0.37 -12.96
CA SER A 352 -4.56 -0.28 -12.53
C SER A 352 -3.54 -0.31 -13.65
N LYS A 353 -2.32 0.13 -13.37
CA LYS A 353 -1.27 0.31 -14.37
C LYS A 353 0.03 -0.26 -13.87
N TRP A 354 0.61 -1.15 -14.66
CA TRP A 354 2.00 -1.57 -14.50
C TRP A 354 2.92 -0.60 -15.22
N HIS A 355 3.99 -0.17 -14.56
CA HIS A 355 5.06 0.59 -15.19
C HIS A 355 6.40 0.44 -14.46
N ARG A 356 7.45 0.90 -15.13
CA ARG A 356 8.78 1.14 -14.55
C ARG A 356 9.01 2.65 -14.41
N ASP A 357 9.94 3.23 -15.17
CA ASP A 357 10.38 4.62 -15.01
C ASP A 357 9.51 5.64 -15.76
N GLN A 358 8.26 5.29 -16.09
CA GLN A 358 7.34 6.22 -16.75
C GLN A 358 7.10 7.44 -15.85
N LEU A 359 7.24 8.63 -16.43
CA LEU A 359 7.04 9.94 -15.77
C LEU A 359 8.09 10.31 -14.72
N LEU A 360 9.18 9.56 -14.62
CA LEU A 360 10.29 9.83 -13.70
C LEU A 360 10.92 11.22 -13.93
N GLU A 361 10.80 11.79 -15.13
CA GLU A 361 11.25 13.13 -15.43
C GLU A 361 10.49 14.23 -14.66
N ILE A 362 9.26 13.98 -14.21
CA ILE A 362 8.45 14.97 -13.50
C ILE A 362 9.10 15.36 -12.16
N PRO A 363 9.26 14.43 -11.18
CA PRO A 363 9.89 14.77 -9.90
C PRO A 363 11.34 15.25 -10.07
N LYS A 364 12.10 14.67 -11.01
CA LYS A 364 13.47 15.12 -11.33
C LYS A 364 13.53 16.58 -11.75
N ASN A 365 12.64 17.02 -12.64
CA ASN A 365 12.60 18.41 -13.10
C ASN A 365 12.15 19.39 -12.01
N GLU A 366 11.51 18.88 -10.95
CA GLU A 366 11.13 19.65 -9.75
C GLU A 366 12.24 19.67 -8.68
N GLY A 367 13.40 19.05 -8.94
CA GLY A 367 14.51 18.96 -7.99
C GLY A 367 14.43 17.77 -7.03
N ARG A 368 13.42 16.92 -7.15
CA ARG A 368 13.22 15.71 -6.33
C ARG A 368 13.79 14.47 -7.02
N THR A 369 15.11 14.46 -7.24
CA THR A 369 15.77 13.44 -8.08
C THR A 369 15.68 12.02 -7.52
N ILE A 370 15.60 11.87 -6.20
CA ILE A 370 15.49 10.59 -5.50
C ILE A 370 14.07 9.99 -5.57
N ASP A 371 13.04 10.82 -5.76
CA ASP A 371 11.64 10.38 -5.79
C ASP A 371 11.35 9.63 -7.09
N TRP A 372 10.95 8.36 -6.97
CA TRP A 372 10.48 7.53 -8.07
C TRP A 372 8.94 7.45 -8.05
N PRO A 373 8.24 7.83 -9.13
CA PRO A 373 6.80 7.94 -9.11
C PRO A 373 6.15 6.55 -9.16
N MET A 374 5.32 6.23 -8.18
CA MET A 374 4.42 5.06 -8.19
C MET A 374 3.11 5.35 -8.92
N LEU A 375 2.63 6.60 -8.89
CA LEU A 375 1.43 7.04 -9.60
C LEU A 375 1.45 8.56 -9.76
N ILE A 376 1.26 9.06 -10.98
CA ILE A 376 0.94 10.48 -11.26
C ILE A 376 -0.34 10.53 -12.08
N THR A 377 -1.38 11.18 -11.56
CA THR A 377 -2.69 11.26 -12.22
C THR A 377 -3.39 12.60 -11.98
N LYS A 378 -4.36 12.93 -12.83
CA LYS A 378 -5.19 14.15 -12.72
C LYS A 378 -6.67 13.80 -12.81
N GLY A 379 -7.52 14.56 -12.13
CA GLY A 379 -8.94 14.24 -11.93
C GLY A 379 -9.26 14.11 -10.45
N SER A 380 -10.48 13.70 -10.15
CA SER A 380 -10.91 13.36 -8.79
C SER A 380 -10.90 11.84 -8.59
N GLY A 381 -10.40 11.37 -7.46
CA GLY A 381 -10.18 9.94 -7.28
C GLY A 381 -9.69 9.53 -5.89
N ARG A 382 -9.28 8.26 -5.79
CA ARG A 382 -8.73 7.65 -4.57
C ARG A 382 -7.58 6.71 -4.92
N PHE A 383 -6.41 6.92 -4.34
CA PHE A 383 -5.32 5.94 -4.41
C PHE A 383 -5.55 4.84 -3.37
N CYS A 384 -5.45 3.58 -3.80
CA CYS A 384 -5.87 2.41 -3.04
C CYS A 384 -4.77 1.38 -2.83
N GLY A 385 -3.56 1.60 -3.32
CA GLY A 385 -2.43 0.73 -3.06
C GLY A 385 -1.50 0.54 -4.23
N VAL A 386 -0.45 -0.21 -3.94
CA VAL A 386 0.62 -0.54 -4.88
C VAL A 386 1.14 -1.94 -4.61
N HIS A 387 1.48 -2.64 -5.69
CA HIS A 387 2.43 -3.73 -5.69
C HIS A 387 3.76 -3.18 -6.18
N LEU A 388 4.85 -3.41 -5.46
CA LEU A 388 6.21 -3.08 -5.88
C LEU A 388 7.00 -4.38 -6.08
N HIS A 389 7.69 -4.47 -7.21
CA HIS A 389 8.68 -5.50 -7.47
C HIS A 389 10.05 -4.87 -7.66
N ILE A 390 11.01 -5.39 -6.90
CA ILE A 390 12.38 -4.91 -6.82
C ILE A 390 13.29 -6.04 -7.29
N TRP A 391 14.13 -5.75 -8.26
CA TRP A 391 15.26 -6.57 -8.63
C TRP A 391 16.53 -5.96 -8.04
N ASN A 392 17.05 -6.55 -6.98
CA ASN A 392 18.23 -6.06 -6.26
C ASN A 392 19.33 -7.11 -6.26
N VAL A 393 20.41 -6.88 -7.01
CA VAL A 393 21.56 -7.79 -7.09
C VAL A 393 22.87 -7.03 -6.94
N TRP A 394 23.86 -7.70 -6.35
CA TRP A 394 25.19 -7.14 -6.15
C TRP A 394 26.27 -8.18 -6.40
N GLU A 395 27.49 -7.71 -6.68
CA GLU A 395 28.68 -8.55 -6.81
C GLU A 395 28.94 -9.33 -5.51
N GLU A 396 29.32 -10.60 -5.66
CA GLU A 396 29.73 -11.38 -4.50
C GLU A 396 31.01 -10.79 -3.90
N PRO A 397 31.09 -10.66 -2.57
CA PRO A 397 32.30 -10.21 -1.92
C PRO A 397 33.44 -11.22 -2.15
N GLU A 398 34.69 -10.73 -2.24
CA GLU A 398 35.87 -11.61 -2.41
C GLU A 398 36.07 -12.62 -1.27
N LYS A 399 35.48 -12.35 -0.11
CA LYS A 399 35.54 -13.20 1.08
C LYS A 399 34.12 -13.59 1.48
N ASP A 400 33.94 -14.90 1.68
CA ASP A 400 32.71 -15.42 2.26
C ASP A 400 32.48 -14.81 3.66
N ALA A 401 31.24 -14.41 3.90
CA ALA A 401 30.82 -13.95 5.21
C ALA A 401 30.70 -15.13 6.18
N THR A 402 31.24 -14.97 7.38
CA THR A 402 31.02 -15.89 8.50
C THR A 402 29.68 -15.65 9.20
N ARG A 403 28.98 -14.55 8.87
CA ARG A 403 27.67 -14.19 9.43
C ARG A 403 26.64 -13.92 8.34
N TRP A 404 25.45 -14.48 8.54
CA TRP A 404 24.27 -14.16 7.76
C TRP A 404 23.52 -13.00 8.43
N TRP A 405 23.78 -11.77 7.98
CA TRP A 405 23.24 -10.55 8.60
C TRP A 405 23.18 -9.38 7.60
N TYR A 406 22.17 -8.51 7.72
CA TYR A 406 22.12 -7.19 7.09
C TYR A 406 22.48 -6.11 8.12
N GLY A 407 23.41 -5.21 7.77
CA GLY A 407 23.68 -4.02 8.57
C GLY A 407 24.90 -3.27 8.05
N GLY A 408 24.71 -2.02 7.65
CA GLY A 408 25.71 -1.12 7.06
C GLY A 408 26.89 -0.72 7.97
N ARG A 409 27.38 -1.60 8.87
CA ARG A 409 28.51 -1.32 9.79
C ARG A 409 29.41 -2.53 10.12
N ALA A 410 29.22 -3.70 9.51
CA ALA A 410 30.07 -4.87 9.75
C ALA A 410 30.74 -5.33 8.44
N ASP A 411 32.04 -5.63 8.52
CA ASP A 411 32.91 -6.13 7.46
C ASP A 411 32.71 -7.61 7.10
N ASP A 412 31.87 -8.30 7.88
CA ASP A 412 31.64 -9.75 7.83
C ASP A 412 30.13 -10.04 7.75
N LYS A 413 29.55 -9.96 6.54
CA LYS A 413 28.10 -10.06 6.29
C LYS A 413 27.76 -10.60 4.88
N SER A 414 26.68 -11.39 4.78
CA SER A 414 26.18 -11.92 3.50
C SER A 414 25.35 -10.94 2.69
N VAL A 415 24.79 -9.90 3.33
CA VAL A 415 23.92 -8.91 2.68
C VAL A 415 24.63 -7.57 2.62
N THR A 416 24.94 -7.13 1.42
CA THR A 416 25.76 -5.94 1.17
C THR A 416 24.98 -4.65 1.43
N THR A 417 23.76 -4.54 0.89
CA THR A 417 22.90 -3.33 0.97
C THR A 417 21.42 -3.68 1.07
N TRP A 418 20.60 -2.74 1.53
CA TRP A 418 19.14 -2.84 1.58
C TRP A 418 18.52 -1.78 0.67
N TRP A 419 17.52 -2.19 -0.11
CA TRP A 419 16.84 -1.30 -1.06
C TRP A 419 15.81 -0.39 -0.39
N GLY A 420 15.28 -0.81 0.76
CA GLY A 420 14.02 -0.31 1.29
C GLY A 420 14.12 0.87 2.24
N GLU A 421 15.27 1.52 2.41
CA GLU A 421 15.37 2.71 3.27
C GLU A 421 14.60 3.93 2.70
N GLY A 422 14.17 3.91 1.44
CA GLY A 422 13.58 5.08 0.79
C GLY A 422 12.15 5.43 1.24
N ASP A 423 11.90 6.70 1.51
CA ASP A 423 10.62 7.24 1.99
C ASP A 423 9.53 7.33 0.91
N GLU A 424 8.31 6.94 1.25
CA GLU A 424 7.14 7.28 0.44
C GLU A 424 6.73 8.75 0.63
N LYS A 425 6.33 9.42 -0.46
CA LYS A 425 5.88 10.81 -0.45
C LYS A 425 4.64 10.97 -1.31
N PHE A 426 3.52 11.38 -0.70
CA PHE A 426 2.25 11.55 -1.43
C PHE A 426 1.83 13.03 -1.47
N PHE A 427 1.69 13.54 -2.68
CA PHE A 427 1.28 14.91 -2.98
C PHE A 427 -0.17 14.92 -3.49
N VAL A 428 -1.06 15.51 -2.72
CA VAL A 428 -2.48 15.65 -3.02
C VAL A 428 -2.79 17.05 -3.55
N ASP A 429 -3.51 17.11 -4.66
CA ASP A 429 -4.08 18.33 -5.24
C ASP A 429 -3.08 19.48 -5.50
N GLY A 430 -1.84 19.12 -5.81
CA GLY A 430 -0.79 20.05 -6.21
C GLY A 430 -0.05 20.71 -5.05
N GLU A 431 -0.13 20.13 -3.85
CA GLU A 431 0.69 20.54 -2.71
C GLU A 431 2.20 20.47 -3.03
N LYS A 432 2.98 21.30 -2.34
CA LYS A 432 4.44 21.36 -2.50
C LYS A 432 5.19 20.60 -1.43
N PHE A 433 4.58 20.42 -0.27
CA PHE A 433 5.07 19.51 0.75
C PHE A 433 4.03 18.40 0.90
N PRO A 434 4.43 17.12 0.90
CA PRO A 434 3.48 16.02 0.82
C PRO A 434 2.72 15.84 2.14
N SER A 435 1.43 15.55 2.05
CA SER A 435 0.56 15.22 3.19
C SER A 435 0.88 13.85 3.81
N THR A 436 1.66 13.03 3.10
CA THR A 436 2.29 11.80 3.60
C THR A 436 3.78 11.87 3.31
N PHE A 437 4.61 11.75 4.34
CA PHE A 437 6.06 11.62 4.23
C PHE A 437 6.48 10.42 5.09
N GLY A 438 7.17 9.47 4.47
CA GLY A 438 7.53 8.16 4.99
C GLY A 438 8.66 8.10 6.02
N THR A 439 9.14 6.89 6.29
CA THR A 439 10.39 6.65 7.06
C THR A 439 11.20 5.47 6.53
N GLY A 440 10.85 4.98 5.33
CA GLY A 440 11.35 3.75 4.74
C GLY A 440 10.28 2.99 3.96
N SER A 441 10.70 2.35 2.88
CA SER A 441 9.85 1.52 2.02
C SER A 441 9.32 0.31 2.79
N GLU A 442 10.10 -0.32 3.67
CA GLU A 442 9.55 -1.38 4.53
C GLU A 442 8.44 -0.88 5.47
N ASP A 443 8.63 0.33 5.99
CA ASP A 443 7.80 0.96 7.00
C ASP A 443 6.45 1.35 6.39
N TYR A 444 6.49 1.85 5.15
CA TYR A 444 5.34 2.07 4.28
C TYR A 444 4.50 0.81 4.13
N ILE A 445 5.12 -0.30 3.67
CA ILE A 445 4.45 -1.59 3.53
C ILE A 445 3.89 -2.05 4.88
N GLY A 446 4.68 -1.84 5.94
CA GLY A 446 4.31 -2.08 7.33
C GLY A 446 5.11 -3.19 8.01
N TYR A 447 6.24 -3.59 7.43
CA TYR A 447 7.25 -4.38 8.15
C TYR A 447 8.37 -3.47 8.66
N ALA A 448 9.45 -4.03 9.22
CA ALA A 448 10.53 -3.22 9.79
C ALA A 448 11.89 -3.91 9.67
N TRP A 449 12.96 -3.13 9.81
CA TRP A 449 14.34 -3.60 9.96
C TRP A 449 14.83 -4.48 8.81
N ALA A 450 14.60 -4.05 7.56
CA ALA A 450 14.95 -4.82 6.37
C ALA A 450 14.43 -6.26 6.39
N ALA A 451 13.35 -6.53 7.13
CA ALA A 451 12.86 -7.86 7.39
C ALA A 451 13.95 -8.86 7.88
N ILE A 452 14.81 -8.44 8.83
CA ILE A 452 15.99 -9.15 9.39
C ILE A 452 16.06 -10.67 9.11
N PRO A 453 17.22 -11.19 8.65
CA PRO A 453 17.42 -12.59 8.32
C PRO A 453 16.89 -13.61 9.36
N PRO A 454 16.27 -14.72 8.89
CA PRO A 454 15.95 -15.00 7.48
C PRO A 454 14.88 -14.03 6.95
N PHE A 455 15.07 -13.46 5.75
CA PHE A 455 14.11 -12.54 5.12
C PHE A 455 12.76 -13.28 4.95
N PRO A 456 11.74 -12.97 5.78
CA PRO A 456 10.54 -13.78 5.83
C PRO A 456 9.55 -13.33 4.77
N ARG A 457 8.90 -14.29 4.13
CA ARG A 457 7.65 -14.03 3.42
C ARG A 457 6.51 -13.89 4.43
N PHE A 458 5.55 -13.04 4.13
CA PHE A 458 4.37 -12.86 4.97
C PHE A 458 3.15 -12.44 4.14
N GLU A 459 1.96 -12.69 4.70
CA GLU A 459 0.71 -12.21 4.13
C GLU A 459 -0.22 -11.67 5.23
N SER A 460 -0.92 -10.58 4.92
CA SER A 460 -2.00 -10.01 5.72
C SER A 460 -3.07 -9.47 4.77
N PRO A 461 -4.23 -9.02 5.28
CA PRO A 461 -5.24 -8.43 4.41
C PRO A 461 -4.76 -7.18 3.65
N PHE A 462 -3.87 -6.38 4.25
CA PHE A 462 -3.50 -5.04 3.73
C PHE A 462 -2.04 -4.92 3.29
N ALA A 463 -1.19 -5.90 3.63
CA ALA A 463 0.22 -5.91 3.26
C ALA A 463 0.76 -7.34 3.11
N SER A 464 1.68 -7.56 2.18
CA SER A 464 2.32 -8.86 1.97
C SER A 464 3.72 -8.72 1.38
N GLN A 465 4.55 -9.74 1.58
CA GLN A 465 5.81 -9.97 0.90
C GLN A 465 5.77 -11.38 0.29
N PRO A 466 5.09 -11.56 -0.87
CA PRO A 466 4.91 -12.87 -1.49
C PRO A 466 6.21 -13.51 -1.99
N GLN A 467 7.19 -12.70 -2.41
CA GLN A 467 8.48 -13.15 -2.91
C GLN A 467 9.59 -12.33 -2.28
N ILE A 468 10.59 -13.03 -1.75
CA ILE A 468 11.90 -12.50 -1.41
C ILE A 468 12.87 -13.68 -1.43
N GLU A 469 14.09 -13.44 -1.91
CA GLU A 469 15.18 -14.40 -1.78
C GLU A 469 15.66 -14.47 -0.32
N VAL A 470 16.15 -15.63 0.10
CA VAL A 470 16.51 -15.88 1.50
C VAL A 470 17.64 -14.95 1.98
N ASP A 471 18.46 -14.44 1.07
CA ASP A 471 19.54 -13.46 1.30
C ASP A 471 19.21 -12.06 0.77
N ALA A 472 17.96 -11.84 0.33
CA ALA A 472 17.49 -10.63 -0.36
C ALA A 472 18.22 -10.27 -1.66
N LYS A 473 19.05 -11.17 -2.20
CA LYS A 473 19.72 -10.99 -3.49
C LYS A 473 18.86 -11.54 -4.61
N GLY A 474 18.17 -10.64 -5.31
CA GLY A 474 17.34 -10.96 -6.46
C GLY A 474 15.97 -10.31 -6.34
N HIS A 475 14.92 -11.10 -6.54
CA HIS A 475 13.55 -10.59 -6.57
C HIS A 475 13.01 -10.35 -5.16
N THR A 476 12.43 -9.18 -4.94
CA THR A 476 11.55 -8.87 -3.81
C THR A 476 10.24 -8.33 -4.35
N SER A 477 9.12 -8.89 -3.92
CA SER A 477 7.79 -8.36 -4.20
C SER A 477 7.07 -8.05 -2.91
N VAL A 478 6.50 -6.85 -2.84
CA VAL A 478 5.75 -6.35 -1.68
C VAL A 478 4.47 -5.68 -2.11
N ASN A 479 3.48 -5.68 -1.23
CA ASN A 479 2.20 -5.02 -1.47
C ASN A 479 1.79 -4.16 -0.28
N ARG A 480 1.17 -3.02 -0.58
CA ARG A 480 0.44 -2.19 0.38
C ARG A 480 -0.91 -1.81 -0.22
N PHE A 481 -2.00 -2.15 0.48
CA PHE A 481 -3.35 -1.82 0.07
C PHE A 481 -3.98 -0.83 1.05
N HIS A 482 -4.36 0.32 0.54
CA HIS A 482 -5.04 1.39 1.26
C HIS A 482 -6.55 1.25 1.09
N ILE A 483 -7.24 0.73 2.12
CA ILE A 483 -8.68 0.47 2.08
C ILE A 483 -9.42 1.57 2.83
N ALA A 484 -9.49 1.49 4.16
CA ALA A 484 -10.03 2.59 4.95
C ALA A 484 -9.10 3.81 4.97
N ASP A 485 -7.79 3.58 4.89
CA ASP A 485 -6.72 4.57 4.81
C ASP A 485 -6.35 4.96 3.36
N ASN A 486 -7.31 4.90 2.44
CA ASN A 486 -7.14 5.39 1.06
C ASN A 486 -6.86 6.90 1.02
N ILE A 487 -6.24 7.35 -0.08
CA ILE A 487 -5.81 8.74 -0.26
C ILE A 487 -6.74 9.39 -1.30
N PRO A 488 -7.77 10.15 -0.87
CA PRO A 488 -8.65 10.87 -1.76
C PRO A 488 -7.95 12.11 -2.34
N PHE A 489 -8.29 12.46 -3.57
CA PHE A 489 -7.82 13.67 -4.24
C PHE A 489 -8.93 14.26 -5.12
N GLN A 490 -8.97 15.58 -5.25
CA GLN A 490 -10.03 16.30 -5.99
C GLN A 490 -9.59 16.76 -7.38
N LYS A 491 -8.28 16.87 -7.63
CA LYS A 491 -7.72 17.46 -8.84
C LYS A 491 -6.52 16.70 -9.38
N SER A 492 -5.64 16.22 -8.51
CA SER A 492 -4.43 15.51 -8.92
C SER A 492 -3.82 14.75 -7.77
N PHE A 493 -3.07 13.71 -8.10
CA PHE A 493 -2.35 12.92 -7.14
C PHE A 493 -1.00 12.50 -7.70
N GLU A 494 0.02 12.64 -6.87
CA GLU A 494 1.32 12.03 -7.09
C GLU A 494 1.69 11.19 -5.86
N ALA A 495 1.89 9.89 -6.06
CA ALA A 495 2.58 9.05 -5.10
C ALA A 495 3.98 8.75 -5.63
N SER A 496 4.97 9.00 -4.81
CA SER A 496 6.37 8.69 -5.06
C SER A 496 6.93 7.86 -3.92
N ILE A 497 7.99 7.11 -4.21
CA ILE A 497 8.81 6.42 -3.22
C ILE A 497 10.27 6.70 -3.56
N GLU A 498 11.09 6.99 -2.57
CA GLU A 498 12.50 7.23 -2.83
C GLU A 498 13.17 5.96 -3.33
N ARG A 499 13.93 6.10 -4.40
CA ARG A 499 14.82 5.06 -4.87
C ARG A 499 16.15 5.21 -4.13
N TYR A 500 16.21 4.67 -2.90
CA TYR A 500 17.38 4.79 -2.02
C TYR A 500 18.68 4.35 -2.70
N MET A 501 18.60 3.26 -3.46
CA MET A 501 19.68 2.82 -4.34
C MET A 501 19.46 3.35 -5.76
N PRO A 502 20.48 3.91 -6.42
CA PRO A 502 20.37 4.21 -7.84
C PRO A 502 20.25 2.89 -8.62
N GLU A 503 19.76 2.97 -9.86
CA GLU A 503 19.57 1.79 -10.71
C GLU A 503 20.84 0.94 -10.83
N ARG A 504 22.00 1.61 -10.91
CA ARG A 504 23.33 1.02 -10.87
C ARG A 504 24.15 1.66 -9.78
N TRP A 505 24.83 0.84 -9.00
CA TRP A 505 25.68 1.28 -7.90
C TRP A 505 26.93 0.41 -7.78
N GLY A 506 27.99 0.99 -7.22
CA GLY A 506 29.20 0.29 -6.80
C GLY A 506 29.42 0.42 -5.29
N GLY A 507 30.40 -0.30 -4.75
CA GLY A 507 30.71 -0.30 -3.32
C GLY A 507 30.15 -1.51 -2.57
N GLY A 508 30.53 -1.63 -1.30
CA GLY A 508 30.30 -2.82 -0.47
C GLY A 508 29.35 -2.66 0.71
N ASP A 509 28.84 -1.44 0.98
CA ASP A 509 27.80 -1.18 1.98
C ASP A 509 27.17 0.21 1.83
N ASP A 510 26.08 0.45 2.58
CA ASP A 510 25.32 1.71 2.60
C ASP A 510 26.16 2.94 2.97
N SER A 511 27.35 2.75 3.56
CA SER A 511 28.25 3.85 3.94
C SER A 511 29.25 4.23 2.84
N ASN A 512 29.34 3.43 1.76
CA ASN A 512 30.27 3.62 0.64
C ASN A 512 29.61 3.33 -0.72
N ILE A 513 28.33 3.68 -0.88
CA ILE A 513 27.64 3.56 -2.17
C ILE A 513 28.28 4.52 -3.17
N ASN A 514 28.82 3.98 -4.26
CA ASN A 514 29.20 4.75 -5.44
C ASN A 514 28.02 4.80 -6.40
N PHE A 515 27.41 5.98 -6.52
CA PHE A 515 26.23 6.22 -7.37
C PHE A 515 26.56 6.39 -8.86
N THR A 516 27.83 6.31 -9.26
CA THR A 516 28.27 6.71 -10.62
C THR A 516 28.78 5.56 -11.49
N ASP A 517 29.24 4.45 -10.90
CA ASP A 517 29.80 3.31 -11.62
C ASP A 517 29.78 2.05 -10.74
N GLY A 518 29.24 0.96 -11.27
CA GLY A 518 29.21 -0.34 -10.58
C GLY A 518 28.35 -1.41 -11.27
N ASN A 519 28.65 -2.66 -10.93
CA ASN A 519 28.00 -3.86 -11.46
C ASN A 519 26.77 -4.30 -10.65
N ASN A 520 26.46 -3.61 -9.56
CA ASN A 520 25.28 -3.88 -8.76
C ASN A 520 24.07 -3.14 -9.35
N VAL A 521 22.88 -3.71 -9.17
CA VAL A 521 21.64 -3.24 -9.80
C VAL A 521 20.50 -3.22 -8.79
N CYS A 522 19.71 -2.14 -8.81
CA CYS A 522 18.48 -2.03 -8.04
C CYS A 522 17.37 -1.42 -8.92
N MET A 523 16.52 -2.26 -9.50
CA MET A 523 15.45 -1.86 -10.42
C MET A 523 14.07 -2.04 -9.80
N TYR A 524 13.15 -1.15 -10.16
CA TYR A 524 11.80 -1.11 -9.63
C TYR A 524 10.79 -1.24 -10.77
N ASP A 525 9.74 -2.00 -10.54
CA ASP A 525 8.48 -1.87 -11.25
C ASP A 525 7.32 -1.86 -10.25
N ALA A 526 6.20 -1.26 -10.67
CA ALA A 526 5.02 -1.10 -9.83
C ALA A 526 3.75 -1.45 -10.58
N VAL A 527 2.76 -1.97 -9.84
CA VAL A 527 1.35 -1.93 -10.24
C VAL A 527 0.61 -1.04 -9.25
N ALA A 528 0.20 0.14 -9.69
CA ALA A 528 -0.68 1.00 -8.90
C ALA A 528 -2.15 0.57 -9.02
N TYR A 529 -2.92 0.76 -7.95
CA TYR A 529 -4.37 0.50 -7.90
C TYR A 529 -5.09 1.76 -7.39
N TRP A 530 -6.01 2.30 -8.17
CA TRP A 530 -6.75 3.50 -7.79
C TRP A 530 -8.13 3.58 -8.44
N TYR A 531 -8.94 4.50 -7.95
CA TYR A 531 -10.20 4.88 -8.59
C TYR A 531 -10.10 6.30 -9.11
N LEU A 532 -10.63 6.55 -10.31
CA LEU A 532 -10.57 7.85 -10.98
C LEU A 532 -11.92 8.19 -11.61
N ASP A 533 -12.26 9.47 -11.64
CA ASP A 533 -13.42 9.96 -12.35
C ASP A 533 -13.28 9.72 -13.86
N ARG A 534 -14.43 9.66 -14.56
CA ARG A 534 -14.49 9.31 -15.98
C ARG A 534 -13.76 10.30 -16.89
N ASP A 535 -13.66 11.55 -16.45
CA ASP A 535 -12.97 12.62 -17.17
C ASP A 535 -11.52 12.80 -16.71
N GLY A 536 -11.07 11.97 -15.77
CA GLY A 536 -9.72 11.94 -15.26
C GLY A 536 -8.71 11.54 -16.32
N LYS A 537 -7.45 11.92 -16.08
CA LYS A 537 -6.32 11.65 -16.95
C LYS A 537 -5.35 10.70 -16.27
N ASP A 538 -5.40 9.47 -16.74
CA ASP A 538 -4.38 8.44 -16.53
C ASP A 538 -3.36 8.53 -17.68
N PRO A 539 -2.14 9.03 -17.42
CA PRO A 539 -1.11 9.18 -18.46
C PRO A 539 -0.36 7.88 -18.79
N TYR A 540 -0.60 6.79 -18.07
CA TYR A 540 0.19 5.56 -18.22
C TYR A 540 -0.30 4.73 -19.41
N GLY A 541 0.62 4.44 -20.31
CA GLY A 541 0.40 3.64 -21.51
C GLY A 541 0.99 2.23 -21.40
N PRO A 542 0.52 1.29 -22.23
CA PRO A 542 1.16 -0.02 -22.39
C PRO A 542 2.65 0.09 -22.69
N LEU A 543 3.43 -0.81 -22.11
CA LEU A 543 4.86 -0.95 -22.34
C LEU A 543 5.17 -2.21 -23.17
N PRO A 544 6.18 -2.15 -24.07
CA PRO A 544 6.54 -3.27 -24.92
C PRO A 544 7.08 -4.45 -24.10
N LEU A 545 7.15 -5.64 -24.72
CA LEU A 545 7.62 -6.85 -24.03
C LEU A 545 9.06 -6.70 -23.49
N SER A 546 9.93 -5.97 -24.19
CA SER A 546 11.31 -5.70 -23.77
C SER A 546 11.43 -4.94 -22.45
N GLU A 547 10.39 -4.20 -22.05
CA GLU A 547 10.35 -3.52 -20.75
C GLU A 547 9.86 -4.44 -19.64
N ARG A 548 9.08 -5.48 -19.97
CA ARG A 548 8.48 -6.42 -19.01
C ARG A 548 9.36 -7.62 -18.71
N LEU A 549 10.10 -8.11 -19.70
CA LEU A 549 10.95 -9.30 -19.61
C LEU A 549 12.41 -8.97 -19.88
N GLY A 550 13.31 -9.68 -19.20
CA GLY A 550 14.75 -9.64 -19.47
C GLY A 550 15.47 -8.35 -19.08
N TYR A 551 14.75 -7.30 -18.64
CA TYR A 551 15.39 -6.05 -18.19
C TYR A 551 16.29 -6.25 -16.97
N PHE A 552 16.06 -7.32 -16.19
CA PHE A 552 16.90 -7.73 -15.08
C PHE A 552 18.07 -8.67 -15.49
N ASP A 553 18.01 -9.28 -16.68
CA ASP A 553 18.99 -10.25 -17.18
C ASP A 553 20.17 -9.59 -17.92
N ASN A 554 19.95 -8.42 -18.53
CA ASN A 554 20.99 -7.65 -19.19
C ASN A 554 20.96 -6.19 -18.70
N PRO A 555 21.71 -5.85 -17.64
CA PRO A 555 21.61 -4.53 -17.03
C PRO A 555 22.25 -3.41 -17.86
N ASP A 556 22.81 -3.69 -19.05
CA ASP A 556 23.45 -2.69 -19.91
C ASP A 556 22.45 -2.08 -20.92
N PRO A 557 21.89 -0.88 -20.66
CA PRO A 557 20.99 -0.21 -21.60
C PRO A 557 21.72 0.31 -22.86
N TYR A 558 23.05 0.17 -22.93
CA TYR A 558 23.88 0.57 -24.07
C TYR A 558 24.47 -0.62 -24.85
N SER A 559 24.08 -1.86 -24.52
CA SER A 559 24.52 -3.07 -25.24
C SER A 559 23.72 -3.37 -26.50
#